data_AF-A0A373CDJ5-F1
#
_entry.id   AF-A0A373CDJ5-F1
#
_cell.length_a   1.000
_cell.length_b   1.000
_cell.length_c   1.000
_cell.angle_alpha   90.00
_cell.angle_beta   90.00
_cell.angle_gamma   90.00
#
_symmetry.space_group_name_H-M   'P 1'
#
loop_
_entity.id
_entity.type
_entity.pdbx_description
1 polymer ?
#
loop_
_entity_poly.entity_id
_entity_poly.type
_entity_poly.pdbx_seq_one_letter_code
_entity_poly.pdbx_strand_id
1 'polypeptide(L)'
;RTKWEKKDPENGRYMWDFSVIKDLLMNPVYTGAIASQKKDYRFKIGTIGEKKPEDWIVVEGQHEPLIDRMSFDIVQNKLKSRQRPGQTNEISLFAGLIKCGECGKSLTIRYTNAKHPQQIYSCKTYNAFGKNHCTQHRIDYDTLCSHVLRKIRECARAALMDGEAVADRLTNTCETEQREQREAMERSLTRDEERIEVLDKMVMRLYEDMIAGRISEQNFNTMLE
;
A
#
# COMPACT_ATOMS: atom_id res chain seq x y z
N ARG A 1 -23.81 9.32 -8.52
CA ARG A 1 -24.26 9.97 -7.26
C ARG A 1 -23.48 9.39 -6.08
N THR A 2 -22.85 10.24 -5.28
CA THR A 2 -22.05 9.84 -4.10
C THR A 2 -22.94 9.21 -3.03
N LYS A 3 -22.35 8.52 -2.04
CA LYS A 3 -23.11 7.98 -0.88
C LYS A 3 -23.85 9.08 -0.11
N TRP A 4 -23.32 10.30 -0.13
CA TRP A 4 -23.89 11.47 0.53
C TRP A 4 -25.10 12.00 -0.25
N GLU A 5 -24.99 12.14 -1.57
CA GLU A 5 -26.11 12.55 -2.44
C GLU A 5 -27.28 11.55 -2.44
N LYS A 6 -26.99 10.26 -2.20
CA LYS A 6 -28.04 9.25 -2.02
C LYS A 6 -28.78 9.38 -0.68
N LYS A 7 -28.12 9.91 0.36
CA LYS A 7 -28.67 10.06 1.71
C LYS A 7 -29.36 11.42 1.88
N ASP A 8 -28.79 12.47 1.31
CA ASP A 8 -29.32 13.84 1.30
C ASP A 8 -29.07 14.44 -0.11
N PRO A 9 -30.09 14.50 -0.97
CA PRO A 9 -29.95 15.03 -2.32
C PRO A 9 -29.56 16.51 -2.40
N GLU A 10 -29.90 17.33 -1.41
CA GLU A 10 -29.65 18.77 -1.43
C GLU A 10 -28.25 19.11 -0.90
N ASN A 11 -27.86 18.54 0.25
CA ASN A 11 -26.57 18.84 0.88
C ASN A 11 -25.47 17.85 0.50
N GLY A 12 -25.83 16.65 0.04
CA GLY A 12 -24.87 15.60 -0.29
C GLY A 12 -23.93 15.96 -1.45
N ARG A 13 -24.33 16.91 -2.32
CA ARG A 13 -23.49 17.44 -3.40
C ARG A 13 -22.34 18.32 -2.91
N TYR A 14 -22.44 18.87 -1.70
CA TYR A 14 -21.43 19.74 -1.09
C TYR A 14 -20.53 18.98 -0.10
N MET A 15 -20.80 17.70 0.13
CA MET A 15 -20.01 16.87 1.04
C MET A 15 -18.77 16.32 0.33
N TRP A 16 -17.60 16.76 0.79
CA TRP A 16 -16.32 16.24 0.34
C TRP A 16 -15.97 14.96 1.12
N ASP A 17 -15.80 13.84 0.42
CA ASP A 17 -15.28 12.63 1.04
C ASP A 17 -13.77 12.75 1.29
N PHE A 18 -13.26 11.94 2.23
CA PHE A 18 -11.85 11.92 2.57
C PHE A 18 -10.95 11.64 1.34
N SER A 19 -11.41 10.82 0.39
CA SER A 19 -10.66 10.60 -0.86
C SER A 19 -10.47 11.89 -1.65
N VAL A 20 -11.53 12.68 -1.82
CA VAL A 20 -11.49 13.94 -2.57
C VAL A 20 -10.54 14.94 -1.93
N ILE A 21 -10.58 15.07 -0.60
CA ILE A 21 -9.66 15.94 0.15
C ILE A 21 -8.21 15.45 -0.01
N LYS A 22 -7.99 14.13 0.07
CA LYS A 22 -6.65 13.55 -0.11
C LYS A 22 -6.11 13.84 -1.52
N ASP A 23 -6.92 13.66 -2.55
CA ASP A 23 -6.52 13.89 -3.95
C ASP A 23 -6.20 15.36 -4.20
N LEU A 24 -6.96 16.27 -3.57
CA LEU A 24 -6.69 17.70 -3.61
C LEU A 24 -5.34 18.03 -2.96
N LEU A 25 -5.08 17.49 -1.77
CA LEU A 25 -3.82 17.71 -1.06
C LEU A 25 -2.61 17.08 -1.78
N MET A 26 -2.79 16.03 -2.56
CA MET A 26 -1.71 15.37 -3.32
C MET A 26 -1.44 16.00 -4.69
N ASN A 27 -2.26 16.93 -5.16
CA ASN A 27 -2.16 17.42 -6.54
C ASN A 27 -1.06 18.50 -6.68
N PRO A 28 0.03 18.23 -7.41
CA PRO A 28 1.14 19.19 -7.55
C PRO A 28 0.74 20.42 -8.36
N VAL A 29 -0.41 20.41 -9.05
CA VAL A 29 -0.92 21.55 -9.80
C VAL A 29 -1.09 22.80 -8.94
N TYR A 30 -1.40 22.64 -7.65
CA TYR A 30 -1.51 23.78 -6.73
C TYR A 30 -0.17 24.53 -6.54
N THR A 31 0.96 23.92 -6.90
CA THR A 31 2.30 24.53 -6.84
C THR A 31 2.74 25.21 -8.15
N GLY A 32 1.81 25.43 -9.09
CA GLY A 32 2.13 26.03 -10.40
C GLY A 32 2.61 25.02 -11.44
N ALA A 33 2.53 23.71 -11.15
CA ALA A 33 2.92 22.64 -12.05
C ALA A 33 1.75 22.16 -12.93
N ILE A 34 2.05 21.51 -14.05
CA ILE A 34 1.09 20.68 -14.78
C ILE A 34 1.46 19.22 -14.58
N ALA A 35 0.47 18.38 -14.24
CA ALA A 35 0.65 16.94 -14.09
C ALA A 35 -0.23 16.17 -15.08
N SER A 36 0.39 15.35 -15.93
CA SER A 36 -0.24 14.55 -16.98
C SER A 36 0.08 13.06 -16.83
N GLN A 37 -0.51 12.22 -17.70
CA GLN A 37 -0.31 10.76 -17.72
C GLN A 37 -0.66 10.05 -16.40
N LYS A 38 -1.66 10.56 -15.67
CA LYS A 38 -2.07 10.01 -14.35
C LYS A 38 -2.75 8.64 -14.41
N LYS A 39 -3.03 8.12 -15.60
CA LYS A 39 -3.79 6.88 -15.82
C LYS A 39 -2.98 5.91 -16.67
N ASP A 40 -3.09 4.63 -16.34
CA ASP A 40 -2.62 3.56 -17.21
C ASP A 40 -3.71 3.27 -18.24
N TYR A 41 -3.33 3.30 -19.51
CA TYR A 41 -4.21 3.14 -20.66
C TYR A 41 -3.59 2.14 -21.62
N ARG A 42 -4.32 1.07 -21.95
CA ARG A 42 -3.98 0.20 -23.08
C ARG A 42 -4.99 0.40 -24.20
N PHE A 43 -4.46 0.52 -25.40
CA PHE A 43 -5.24 0.56 -26.63
C PHE A 43 -6.18 -0.66 -26.71
N LYS A 44 -7.44 -0.45 -27.10
CA LYS A 44 -8.56 -1.42 -27.13
C LYS A 44 -9.12 -1.93 -25.80
N ILE A 45 -8.39 -1.82 -24.69
CA ILE A 45 -8.90 -2.18 -23.35
C ILE A 45 -9.47 -0.94 -22.63
N GLY A 46 -8.86 0.22 -22.85
CA GLY A 46 -9.23 1.48 -22.19
C GLY A 46 -8.35 1.78 -20.99
N THR A 47 -8.88 2.55 -20.03
CA THR A 47 -8.18 2.86 -18.77
C THR A 47 -8.16 1.63 -17.87
N ILE A 48 -6.97 1.19 -17.47
CA ILE A 48 -6.76 -0.01 -16.64
C ILE A 48 -6.61 0.36 -15.17
N GLY A 49 -6.05 1.54 -14.90
CA GLY A 49 -5.83 1.98 -13.53
C GLY A 49 -5.27 3.39 -13.43
N GLU A 50 -4.99 3.79 -12.21
CA GLU A 50 -4.29 5.05 -11.92
C GLU A 50 -2.81 4.77 -11.70
N LYS A 51 -1.97 5.64 -12.26
CA LYS A 51 -0.53 5.60 -12.02
C LYS A 51 -0.20 6.19 -10.67
N LYS A 52 0.87 5.70 -10.05
CA LYS A 52 1.37 6.30 -8.81
C LYS A 52 1.87 7.73 -9.10
N PRO A 53 1.80 8.66 -8.13
CA PRO A 53 2.27 10.03 -8.32
C PRO A 53 3.71 10.14 -8.84
N GLU A 54 4.57 9.18 -8.49
CA GLU A 54 5.96 9.11 -8.94
C GLU A 54 6.11 8.83 -10.44
N ASP A 55 5.09 8.21 -11.06
CA ASP A 55 5.07 7.86 -12.49
C ASP A 55 4.35 8.93 -13.34
N TRP A 56 3.93 10.04 -12.72
CA TRP A 56 3.27 11.13 -13.42
C TRP A 56 4.29 11.98 -14.17
N ILE A 57 3.89 12.49 -15.33
CA ILE A 57 4.69 13.51 -16.04
C ILE A 57 4.33 14.86 -15.42
N VAL A 58 5.25 15.42 -14.62
CA VAL A 58 5.08 16.70 -13.94
C VAL A 58 6.03 17.74 -14.55
N VAL A 59 5.48 18.87 -15.00
CA VAL A 59 6.24 20.01 -15.53
C VAL A 59 5.98 21.21 -14.63
N GLU A 60 7.02 21.76 -14.02
CA GLU A 60 6.89 22.86 -13.05
C GLU A 60 6.82 24.25 -13.73
N GLY A 61 6.33 25.26 -13.00
CA GLY A 61 6.38 26.66 -13.41
C GLY A 61 5.49 27.05 -14.61
N GLN A 62 4.36 26.37 -14.80
CA GLN A 62 3.47 26.57 -15.95
C GLN A 62 2.36 27.60 -15.69
N HIS A 63 2.05 27.89 -14.44
CA HIS A 63 1.11 28.95 -14.06
C HIS A 63 1.42 29.48 -12.66
N GLU A 64 0.75 30.59 -12.28
CA GLU A 64 0.87 31.16 -10.95
C GLU A 64 0.45 30.11 -9.89
N PRO A 65 1.31 29.82 -8.90
CA PRO A 65 1.03 28.85 -7.86
C PRO A 65 -0.06 29.36 -6.92
N LEU A 66 -0.96 28.47 -6.50
CA LEU A 66 -1.97 28.77 -5.46
C LEU A 66 -1.39 28.61 -4.05
N ILE A 67 -0.39 27.73 -3.90
CA ILE A 67 0.37 27.53 -2.67
C ILE A 67 1.86 27.42 -2.99
N ASP A 68 2.71 27.84 -2.07
CA ASP A 68 4.14 27.68 -2.21
C ASP A 68 4.58 26.21 -2.08
N ARG A 69 5.74 25.90 -2.67
CA ARG A 69 6.24 24.53 -2.71
C ARG A 69 6.57 23.98 -1.31
N MET A 70 7.07 24.82 -0.41
CA MET A 70 7.42 24.41 0.96
C MET A 70 6.18 23.97 1.74
N SER A 71 5.08 24.72 1.64
CA SER A 71 3.78 24.34 2.23
C SER A 71 3.26 23.01 1.67
N PHE A 72 3.34 22.83 0.35
CA PHE A 72 2.96 21.58 -0.29
C PHE A 72 3.78 20.39 0.22
N ASP A 73 5.10 20.55 0.32
CA ASP A 73 6.01 19.49 0.79
C ASP A 73 5.76 19.12 2.26
N ILE A 74 5.46 20.11 3.12
CA ILE A 74 5.04 19.86 4.51
C ILE A 74 3.76 19.00 4.53
N VAL A 75 2.78 19.30 3.68
CA VAL A 75 1.55 18.52 3.57
C VAL A 75 1.85 17.10 3.08
N GLN A 76 2.70 16.93 2.06
CA GLN A 76 3.09 15.59 1.58
C GLN A 76 3.76 14.77 2.69
N ASN A 77 4.65 15.38 3.47
CA ASN A 77 5.32 14.73 4.58
C ASN A 77 4.33 14.33 5.69
N LYS A 78 3.35 15.19 6.00
CA LYS A 78 2.28 14.86 6.95
C LYS A 78 1.38 13.73 6.43
N LEU A 79 1.08 13.69 5.13
CA LEU A 79 0.29 12.62 4.53
C LEU A 79 1.03 11.27 4.59
N LYS A 80 2.35 11.27 4.37
CA LYS A 80 3.21 10.09 4.48
C LYS A 80 3.33 9.56 5.92
N SER A 81 3.47 10.46 6.90
CA SER A 81 3.65 10.10 8.32
C SER A 81 2.35 9.82 9.07
N ARG A 82 1.18 10.11 8.47
CA ARG A 82 -0.11 9.99 9.15
C ARG A 82 -0.42 8.54 9.54
N GLN A 83 -0.36 8.28 10.84
CA GLN A 83 -0.92 7.07 11.43
C GLN A 83 -2.43 7.27 11.61
N ARG A 84 -3.23 6.29 11.17
CA ARG A 84 -4.68 6.34 11.39
C ARG A 84 -4.95 5.95 12.84
N PRO A 85 -5.60 6.82 13.64
CA PRO A 85 -6.01 6.45 14.99
C PRO A 85 -7.02 5.29 14.94
N GLY A 86 -7.04 4.49 16.00
CA GLY A 86 -8.02 3.44 16.19
C GLY A 86 -9.42 3.99 16.47
N GLN A 87 -10.39 3.10 16.69
CA GLN A 87 -11.77 3.44 17.06
C GLN A 87 -11.84 4.28 18.36
N THR A 88 -10.90 4.09 19.27
CA THR A 88 -10.78 4.83 20.54
C THR A 88 -10.07 6.18 20.39
N ASN A 89 -9.79 6.61 19.15
CA ASN A 89 -8.98 7.78 18.82
C ASN A 89 -7.51 7.74 19.31
N GLU A 90 -7.11 6.63 19.95
CA GLU A 90 -5.73 6.38 20.35
C GLU A 90 -4.96 5.71 19.22
N ILE A 91 -3.71 6.13 19.07
CA ILE A 91 -2.77 5.52 18.15
C ILE A 91 -2.07 4.38 18.89
N SER A 92 -2.14 3.18 18.31
CA SER A 92 -1.43 2.02 18.83
C SER A 92 0.08 2.25 18.79
N LEU A 93 0.80 1.86 19.86
CA LEU A 93 2.24 2.05 20.01
C LEU A 93 3.06 1.59 18.78
N PHE A 94 2.60 0.52 18.13
CA PHE A 94 3.28 -0.08 16.98
C PHE A 94 2.54 0.15 15.65
N ALA A 95 1.67 1.17 15.59
CA ALA A 95 0.91 1.49 14.39
C ALA A 95 1.84 1.71 13.19
N GLY A 96 1.61 0.95 12.12
CA GLY A 96 2.39 1.03 10.89
C GLY A 96 3.73 0.27 10.90
N LEU A 97 4.23 -0.12 12.08
CA LEU A 97 5.53 -0.79 12.24
C LEU A 97 5.45 -2.31 12.07
N ILE A 98 4.43 -2.97 12.64
CA ILE A 98 4.37 -4.44 12.64
C ILE A 98 3.78 -4.96 11.33
N LYS A 99 4.51 -5.85 10.66
CA LYS A 99 4.11 -6.54 9.43
C LYS A 99 3.99 -8.04 9.66
N CYS A 100 3.12 -8.68 8.89
CA CYS A 100 2.96 -10.13 8.89
C CYS A 100 4.13 -10.75 8.13
N GLY A 101 4.82 -11.71 8.73
CA GLY A 101 5.96 -12.39 8.09
C GLY A 101 5.58 -13.22 6.86
N GLU A 102 4.32 -13.63 6.72
CA GLU A 102 3.85 -14.38 5.56
C GLU A 102 3.30 -13.47 4.45
N CYS A 103 2.27 -12.67 4.73
CA CYS A 103 1.62 -11.86 3.69
C CYS A 103 2.19 -10.43 3.53
N GLY A 104 3.16 -10.03 4.36
CA GLY A 104 3.78 -8.70 4.34
C GLY A 104 2.87 -7.53 4.73
N LYS A 105 1.56 -7.73 4.88
CA LYS A 105 0.61 -6.68 5.27
C LYS A 105 0.70 -6.38 6.77
N SER A 106 0.26 -5.18 7.16
CA SER A 106 0.30 -4.75 8.56
C SER A 106 -0.55 -5.63 9.49
N LEU A 107 -0.07 -5.83 10.72
CA LEU A 107 -0.91 -6.33 11.81
C LEU A 107 -1.75 -5.19 12.39
N THR A 108 -2.97 -5.51 12.82
CA THR A 108 -3.91 -4.57 13.45
C THR A 108 -4.17 -4.98 14.89
N ILE A 109 -4.24 -3.99 15.78
CA ILE A 109 -4.63 -4.18 17.18
C ILE A 109 -6.11 -4.54 17.28
N ARG A 110 -6.43 -5.54 18.09
CA ARG A 110 -7.79 -6.00 18.41
C ARG A 110 -7.85 -6.54 19.83
N TYR A 111 -9.06 -6.74 20.32
CA TYR A 111 -9.30 -7.43 21.59
C TYR A 111 -9.73 -8.87 21.34
N THR A 112 -9.33 -9.78 22.23
CA THR A 112 -9.82 -11.16 22.23
C THR A 112 -11.29 -11.23 22.68
N ASN A 113 -12.03 -12.21 22.15
CA ASN A 113 -13.43 -12.47 22.54
C ASN A 113 -13.49 -13.37 23.79
N ALA A 114 -12.70 -13.07 24.81
CA ALA A 114 -12.67 -13.81 26.07
C ALA A 114 -13.43 -13.05 27.19
N LYS A 115 -13.76 -13.74 28.29
CA LYS A 115 -14.36 -13.11 29.48
C LYS A 115 -13.54 -11.92 30.01
N HIS A 116 -12.23 -11.99 29.84
CA HIS A 116 -11.29 -10.91 30.09
C HIS A 116 -10.58 -10.59 28.77
N PRO A 117 -11.06 -9.60 28.00
CA PRO A 117 -10.48 -9.25 26.70
C PRO A 117 -9.03 -8.79 26.84
N GLN A 118 -8.15 -9.35 26.03
CA GLN A 118 -6.74 -9.00 25.97
C GLN A 118 -6.42 -8.33 24.63
N GLN A 119 -5.51 -7.35 24.65
CA GLN A 119 -5.05 -6.69 23.44
C GLN A 119 -4.08 -7.60 22.67
N ILE A 120 -4.34 -7.80 21.39
CA ILE A 120 -3.53 -8.59 20.48
C ILE A 120 -3.30 -7.84 19.18
N TYR A 121 -2.13 -8.05 18.57
CA TYR A 121 -1.90 -7.72 17.16
C TYR A 121 -2.21 -8.95 16.31
N SER A 122 -2.90 -8.75 15.20
CA SER A 122 -3.29 -9.85 14.32
C SER A 122 -3.27 -9.46 12.85
N CYS A 123 -2.98 -10.42 11.97
CA CYS A 123 -2.83 -10.19 10.54
C CYS A 123 -4.13 -9.66 9.91
N LYS A 124 -4.10 -8.43 9.36
CA LYS A 124 -5.26 -7.80 8.72
C LYS A 124 -5.81 -8.64 7.56
N THR A 125 -4.94 -9.23 6.75
CA THR A 125 -5.32 -10.01 5.57
C THR A 125 -6.11 -11.24 5.95
N TYR A 126 -5.62 -12.02 6.91
CA TYR A 126 -6.34 -13.18 7.45
C TYR A 126 -7.70 -12.78 8.00
N ASN A 127 -7.76 -11.65 8.72
CA ASN A 127 -9.01 -11.19 9.33
C ASN A 127 -10.07 -10.75 8.33
N ALA A 128 -9.64 -10.16 7.22
CA ALA A 128 -10.54 -9.63 6.20
C ALA A 128 -10.94 -10.70 5.17
N PHE A 129 -10.02 -11.59 4.80
CA PHE A 129 -10.18 -12.49 3.65
C PHE A 129 -10.03 -13.98 4.01
N GLY A 130 -9.69 -14.30 5.26
CA GLY A 130 -9.59 -15.67 5.75
C GLY A 130 -8.34 -16.43 5.29
N LYS A 131 -8.38 -17.75 5.49
CA LYS A 131 -7.25 -18.67 5.33
C LYS A 131 -6.67 -18.77 3.91
N ASN A 132 -7.45 -18.39 2.89
CA ASN A 132 -7.02 -18.46 1.50
C ASN A 132 -5.99 -17.39 1.14
N HIS A 133 -5.85 -16.34 1.97
CA HIS A 133 -4.97 -15.20 1.69
C HIS A 133 -3.83 -15.03 2.69
N CYS A 134 -3.90 -15.68 3.85
CA CYS A 134 -2.85 -15.75 4.87
C CYS A 134 -3.25 -16.80 5.92
N THR A 135 -2.33 -17.26 6.75
CA THR A 135 -2.62 -18.07 7.94
C THR A 135 -2.87 -17.22 9.19
N GLN A 136 -3.32 -17.85 10.27
CA GLN A 136 -3.68 -17.16 11.51
C GLN A 136 -2.43 -16.70 12.28
N HIS A 137 -2.01 -15.47 12.03
CA HIS A 137 -0.92 -14.82 12.76
C HIS A 137 -1.44 -13.85 13.82
N ARG A 138 -1.05 -14.09 15.08
CA ARG A 138 -1.36 -13.22 16.22
C ARG A 138 -0.19 -13.15 17.21
N ILE A 139 -0.07 -12.02 17.90
CA ILE A 139 0.87 -11.81 19.00
C ILE A 139 0.21 -10.97 20.09
N ASP A 140 0.40 -11.34 21.34
CA ASP A 140 -0.08 -10.58 22.49
C ASP A 140 0.62 -9.23 22.61
N TYR A 141 -0.16 -8.18 22.92
CA TYR A 141 0.34 -6.82 23.04
C TYR A 141 1.47 -6.71 24.06
N ASP A 142 1.27 -7.22 25.28
CA ASP A 142 2.23 -7.14 26.37
C ASP A 142 3.51 -7.93 26.07
N THR A 143 3.36 -9.09 25.42
CA THR A 143 4.49 -9.91 24.99
C THR A 143 5.34 -9.15 23.96
N LEU A 144 4.72 -8.51 22.99
CA LEU A 144 5.44 -7.71 22.01
C LEU A 144 6.10 -6.48 22.65
N CYS A 145 5.36 -5.73 23.47
CA CYS A 145 5.87 -4.57 24.20
C CYS A 145 7.10 -4.90 25.05
N SER A 146 7.01 -5.94 25.86
CA SER A 146 8.12 -6.39 26.71
C SER A 146 9.34 -6.84 25.89
N HIS A 147 9.12 -7.55 24.78
CA HIS A 147 10.21 -7.98 23.91
C HIS A 147 10.93 -6.81 23.24
N VAL A 148 10.17 -5.87 22.67
CA VAL A 148 10.72 -4.68 22.02
C VAL A 148 11.47 -3.81 23.04
N LEU A 149 10.88 -3.57 24.20
CA LEU A 149 11.50 -2.79 25.27
C LEU A 149 12.82 -3.43 25.74
N ARG A 150 12.84 -4.75 25.90
CA ARG A 150 14.06 -5.49 26.25
C ARG A 150 15.14 -5.29 25.18
N LYS A 151 14.78 -5.39 23.90
CA LYS A 151 15.72 -5.18 22.79
C LYS A 151 16.26 -3.76 22.73
N ILE A 152 15.40 -2.76 22.93
CA ILE A 152 15.82 -1.35 23.02
C ILE A 152 16.82 -1.17 24.18
N ARG A 153 16.55 -1.74 25.36
CA ARG A 153 17.46 -1.69 26.51
C ARG A 153 18.78 -2.44 26.29
N GLU A 154 18.76 -3.55 25.55
CA GLU A 154 19.99 -4.25 25.13
C GLU A 154 20.83 -3.36 24.21
N CYS A 155 20.20 -2.75 23.19
CA CYS A 155 20.88 -1.85 22.26
C CYS A 155 21.42 -0.60 22.98
N ALA A 156 20.64 0.02 23.86
CA ALA A 156 21.06 1.19 24.63
C ALA A 156 22.27 0.88 25.52
N ARG A 157 22.28 -0.28 26.21
CA ARG A 157 23.43 -0.71 27.01
C ARG A 157 24.67 -0.96 26.17
N ALA A 158 24.51 -1.60 25.01
CA ALA A 158 25.62 -1.83 24.10
C ALA A 158 26.18 -0.51 23.54
N ALA A 159 25.30 0.44 23.19
CA ALA A 159 25.70 1.74 22.63
C ALA A 159 26.42 2.63 23.66
N LEU A 160 26.15 2.46 24.95
CA LEU A 160 26.91 3.12 26.02
C LEU A 160 28.34 2.58 26.18
N MET A 161 28.61 1.35 25.71
CA MET A 161 29.94 0.74 25.75
C MET A 161 30.72 1.08 24.49
N ASP A 162 30.08 0.94 23.33
CA ASP A 162 30.66 1.24 22.02
C ASP A 162 29.52 1.59 21.04
N GLY A 163 29.29 2.89 20.87
CA GLY A 163 28.21 3.40 20.03
C GLY A 163 28.41 3.13 18.55
N GLU A 164 29.67 3.14 18.09
CA GLU A 164 30.03 2.97 16.68
C GLU A 164 29.87 1.51 16.27
N ALA A 165 30.38 0.57 17.08
CA ALA A 165 30.19 -0.86 16.80
C ALA A 165 28.72 -1.28 16.80
N VAL A 166 27.88 -0.66 17.65
CA VAL A 166 26.43 -0.94 17.64
C VAL A 166 25.75 -0.35 16.42
N ALA A 167 26.10 0.87 16.02
CA ALA A 167 25.59 1.48 14.80
C ALA A 167 25.96 0.65 13.57
N ASP A 168 27.21 0.22 13.45
CA ASP A 168 27.67 -0.62 12.34
C ASP A 168 26.96 -1.97 12.31
N ARG A 169 26.80 -2.64 13.46
CA ARG A 169 26.06 -3.91 13.53
C ARG A 169 24.61 -3.75 13.10
N LEU A 170 23.93 -2.70 13.58
CA LEU A 170 22.53 -2.43 13.22
C LEU A 170 22.40 -2.12 11.72
N THR A 171 23.30 -1.31 11.19
CA THR A 171 23.31 -0.91 9.77
C THR A 171 23.54 -2.12 8.89
N ASN A 172 24.58 -2.91 9.17
CA ASN A 172 24.90 -4.13 8.41
C ASN A 172 23.75 -5.16 8.43
N THR A 173 23.11 -5.35 9.59
CA THR A 173 21.98 -6.28 9.71
C THR A 173 20.80 -5.80 8.87
N CYS A 174 20.47 -4.50 8.98
CA CYS A 174 19.40 -3.86 8.22
C CYS A 174 19.66 -3.94 6.71
N GLU A 175 20.87 -3.63 6.26
CA GLU A 175 21.26 -3.70 4.85
C GLU A 175 21.21 -5.13 4.30
N THR A 176 21.63 -6.12 5.09
CA THR A 176 21.59 -7.53 4.70
C THR A 176 20.15 -8.00 4.54
N GLU A 177 19.28 -7.75 5.53
CA GLU A 177 17.85 -8.08 5.46
C GLU A 177 17.16 -7.36 4.29
N GLN A 178 17.46 -6.08 4.07
CA GLN A 178 16.91 -5.32 2.94
C GLN A 178 17.35 -5.87 1.59
N ARG A 179 18.62 -6.28 1.46
CA ARG A 179 19.15 -6.89 0.23
C ARG A 179 18.45 -8.22 -0.05
N GLU A 180 18.35 -9.10 0.95
CA GLU A 180 17.67 -10.39 0.79
C GLU A 180 16.19 -10.23 0.41
N GLN A 181 15.49 -9.29 1.05
CA GLN A 181 14.10 -8.97 0.69
C GLN A 181 13.99 -8.41 -0.72
N ARG A 182 14.91 -7.52 -1.13
CA ARG A 182 14.93 -6.96 -2.48
C ARG A 182 15.13 -8.06 -3.52
N GLU A 183 16.13 -8.92 -3.33
CA GLU A 183 16.39 -10.04 -4.24
C GLU A 183 15.20 -11.00 -4.33
N ALA A 184 14.54 -11.29 -3.20
CA ALA A 184 13.34 -12.11 -3.20
C ALA A 184 12.19 -11.46 -3.98
N MET A 185 12.01 -10.14 -3.83
CA MET A 185 11.00 -9.37 -4.54
C MET A 185 11.31 -9.29 -6.05
N GLU A 186 12.56 -9.06 -6.43
CA GLU A 186 13.00 -9.06 -7.83
C GLU A 186 12.75 -10.43 -8.48
N ARG A 187 13.09 -11.53 -7.81
CA ARG A 187 12.78 -12.89 -8.29
C ARG A 187 11.28 -13.13 -8.48
N SER A 188 10.44 -12.59 -7.60
CA SER A 188 8.98 -12.69 -7.76
C SER A 188 8.50 -11.86 -8.94
N LEU A 189 9.02 -10.63 -9.08
CA LEU A 189 8.66 -9.73 -10.17
C LEU A 189 8.99 -10.34 -11.52
N THR A 190 10.20 -10.87 -11.70
CA THR A 190 10.60 -11.52 -12.96
C THR A 190 9.68 -12.70 -13.30
N ARG A 191 9.32 -13.51 -12.31
CA ARG A 191 8.39 -14.64 -12.51
C ARG A 191 6.99 -14.17 -12.94
N ASP A 192 6.48 -13.12 -12.31
CA ASP A 192 5.17 -12.56 -12.63
C ASP A 192 5.17 -11.88 -14.01
N GLU A 193 6.27 -11.21 -14.39
CA GLU A 193 6.48 -10.63 -15.72
C GLU A 193 6.51 -11.71 -16.80
N GLU A 194 7.28 -12.79 -16.61
CA GLU A 194 7.30 -13.95 -17.51
C GLU A 194 5.91 -14.57 -17.64
N ARG A 195 5.16 -14.66 -16.54
CA ARG A 195 3.79 -15.21 -16.56
C ARG A 195 2.85 -14.30 -17.35
N ILE A 196 2.96 -12.99 -17.21
CA ILE A 196 2.20 -12.01 -17.99
C ILE A 196 2.53 -12.17 -19.47
N GLU A 197 3.81 -12.29 -19.84
CA GLU A 197 4.21 -12.44 -21.25
C GLU A 197 3.65 -13.73 -21.87
N VAL A 198 3.64 -14.84 -21.13
CA VAL A 198 3.03 -16.10 -21.57
C VAL A 198 1.52 -15.94 -21.76
N LEU A 199 0.83 -15.29 -20.82
CA LEU A 199 -0.61 -15.05 -20.92
C LEU A 199 -0.96 -14.14 -22.10
N ASP A 200 -0.19 -13.08 -22.33
CA ASP A 200 -0.37 -12.17 -23.47
C ASP A 200 -0.24 -12.93 -24.80
N LYS A 201 0.76 -13.83 -24.92
CA LYS A 201 0.91 -14.71 -26.10
C LYS A 201 -0.28 -15.67 -26.27
N MET A 202 -0.79 -16.24 -25.17
CA MET A 202 -1.97 -17.11 -25.20
C MET A 202 -3.23 -16.36 -25.67
N VAL A 203 -3.44 -15.14 -25.18
CA VAL A 203 -4.58 -14.29 -25.59
C VAL A 203 -4.48 -13.91 -27.05
N MET A 204 -3.29 -13.53 -27.54
CA MET A 204 -3.11 -13.24 -28.98
C MET A 204 -3.42 -14.46 -29.85
N ARG A 205 -2.98 -15.65 -29.45
CA ARG A 205 -3.26 -16.88 -30.20
C ARG A 205 -4.74 -17.28 -30.18
N LEU A 206 -5.42 -17.13 -29.05
CA LEU A 206 -6.87 -17.31 -28.94
C LEU A 206 -7.62 -16.40 -29.92
N TYR A 207 -7.20 -15.15 -30.05
CA TYR A 207 -7.79 -14.21 -30.99
C TYR A 207 -7.55 -14.62 -32.46
N GLU A 208 -6.34 -15.07 -32.80
CA GLU A 208 -6.01 -15.59 -34.13
C GLU A 208 -6.84 -16.83 -34.49
N ASP A 209 -7.00 -17.77 -33.54
CA ASP A 209 -7.77 -19.00 -33.73
C ASP A 209 -9.27 -18.69 -33.93
N MET A 210 -9.80 -17.66 -33.27
CA MET A 210 -11.18 -17.18 -33.46
C MET A 210 -11.37 -16.59 -34.86
N ILE A 211 -10.48 -15.68 -35.31
CA ILE A 211 -10.57 -15.08 -36.65
C ILE A 211 -10.44 -16.15 -37.74
N ALA A 212 -9.57 -17.15 -37.54
CA ALA A 212 -9.39 -18.26 -38.47
C ALA A 212 -10.57 -19.25 -38.46
N GLY A 213 -11.59 -19.04 -37.62
CA GLY A 213 -12.76 -19.90 -37.50
C GLY A 213 -12.48 -21.27 -36.85
N ARG A 214 -11.31 -21.44 -36.22
CA ARG A 214 -10.95 -22.69 -35.51
C ARG A 214 -11.70 -22.83 -34.18
N ILE A 215 -12.12 -21.71 -33.60
CA ILE A 215 -13.01 -21.65 -32.44
C ILE A 215 -14.14 -20.65 -32.71
N SER A 216 -15.32 -20.91 -32.13
CA SER A 216 -16.46 -20.00 -32.23
C SER A 216 -16.27 -18.77 -31.33
N GLU A 217 -16.94 -17.66 -31.67
CA GLU A 217 -16.94 -16.44 -30.85
C GLU A 217 -17.45 -16.69 -29.42
N GLN A 218 -18.43 -17.60 -29.26
CA GLN A 218 -18.93 -17.99 -27.94
C GLN A 218 -17.86 -18.71 -27.09
N ASN A 219 -17.07 -19.60 -27.71
CA ASN A 219 -15.96 -20.27 -27.03
C ASN A 219 -14.83 -19.30 -26.69
N PHE A 220 -14.53 -18.35 -27.58
CA PHE A 220 -13.55 -17.29 -27.32
C PHE A 220 -13.94 -16.46 -26.10
N ASN A 221 -15.19 -15.98 -26.04
CA ASN A 221 -15.67 -15.20 -24.90
C ASN A 221 -15.61 -15.98 -23.59
N THR A 222 -15.95 -17.27 -23.61
CA THR A 222 -15.90 -18.13 -22.41
C THR A 222 -14.47 -18.37 -21.92
N MET A 223 -13.49 -18.45 -22.81
CA MET A 223 -12.07 -18.63 -22.45
C MET A 223 -11.37 -17.33 -22.03
N LEU A 224 -11.98 -16.18 -22.30
CA LEU A 224 -11.45 -14.85 -21.94
C LEU A 224 -11.93 -14.38 -20.55
N GLU A 225 -13.05 -14.91 -20.05
CA GLU A 225 -13.57 -14.69 -18.69
C GLU A 225 -12.76 -15.41 -17.60
#